data_AF-A0A1I8HHJ5-F1
#
_entry.id   AF-A0A1I8HHJ5-F1
#
_cell.length_a   1.000
_cell.length_b   1.000
_cell.length_c   1.000
_cell.angle_alpha   90.00
_cell.angle_beta   90.00
_cell.angle_gamma   90.00
#
_symmetry.space_group_name_H-M   'P 1'
#
loop_
_entity.id
_entity.type
_entity.pdbx_description
1 polymer ?
#
loop_
_entity_poly.entity_id
_entity_poly.type
_entity_poly.pdbx_seq_one_letter_code
_entity_poly.pdbx_strand_id
1 'polypeptide(L)'
;MSIAEQMGRVLQRTSISTNIKERLDFSCALFGPDGGLVANAPHIPVHLGDGALSDGQLRVVARRCHPGQSPAAGGSHLPDLTVITPVFLPGSGQSPIFFVANRGHHADIGGRTPGSMPPDSHSILEEGAVFRSFHLVRGGQFREAEVTKELMAPAQLPGCSGTRNLHDNLSDLRAQVAANQKGVALVTALIEEYSLGVVQAYMKFIQANAETAVRDLLRRVGASALARTGASRLSFADSLDDGSDIRLSVDIDAKAGSAVFDFAGTSLESHGNLNAPRAVTMSALIYCLRCMVPYSIPLNQGCLAPIQLRLPEGSLLSPSDIAAVVGGNVLTSQRIVDVILGAFSACAASQGCMNNVTFGDDSVGYYETVAGGSG
;
A
#
# COMPACT_ATOMS: atom_id res chain seq x y z
N MET A 1 -6.02 -16.84 -2.54
CA MET A 1 -4.59 -16.92 -2.14
C MET A 1 -3.72 -17.45 -3.28
N SER A 2 -3.89 -18.71 -3.74
CA SER A 2 -3.00 -19.31 -4.77
C SER A 2 -2.76 -18.47 -6.03
N ILE A 3 -3.77 -17.75 -6.53
CA ILE A 3 -3.63 -16.87 -7.69
C ILE A 3 -2.59 -15.77 -7.43
N ALA A 4 -2.73 -15.04 -6.32
CA ALA A 4 -1.81 -13.96 -5.95
C ALA A 4 -0.39 -14.49 -5.70
N GLU A 5 -0.24 -15.67 -5.10
CA GLU A 5 1.07 -16.32 -4.89
C GLU A 5 1.71 -16.75 -6.23
N GLN A 6 0.92 -17.21 -7.19
CA GLN A 6 1.42 -17.54 -8.53
C GLN A 6 1.83 -16.28 -9.31
N MET A 7 1.09 -15.18 -9.17
CA MET A 7 1.51 -13.87 -9.70
C MET A 7 2.85 -13.45 -9.09
N GLY A 8 2.98 -13.55 -7.76
CA GLY A 8 4.21 -13.20 -7.04
C GLY A 8 5.41 -14.04 -7.48
N ARG A 9 5.24 -15.35 -7.66
CA ARG A 9 6.29 -16.23 -8.21
C ARG A 9 6.71 -15.86 -9.63
N VAL A 10 5.79 -15.40 -10.47
CA VAL A 10 6.13 -14.90 -11.81
C VAL A 10 6.93 -13.60 -11.69
N LEU A 11 6.46 -12.65 -10.88
CA LEU A 11 7.14 -11.38 -10.66
C LEU A 11 8.58 -11.61 -10.18
N GLN A 12 8.76 -12.35 -9.08
CA GLN A 12 10.06 -12.68 -8.51
C GLN A 12 11.03 -13.32 -9.52
N ARG A 13 10.54 -14.26 -10.34
CA ARG A 13 11.40 -15.00 -11.28
C ARG A 13 11.80 -14.19 -12.50
N THR A 14 10.99 -13.20 -12.88
CA THR A 14 11.15 -12.42 -14.11
C THR A 14 11.73 -11.03 -13.87
N SER A 15 11.67 -10.52 -12.64
CA SER A 15 12.37 -9.30 -12.24
C SER A 15 13.87 -9.49 -12.24
N ILE A 16 14.58 -8.37 -12.42
CA ILE A 16 16.05 -8.34 -12.42
C ILE A 16 16.61 -7.53 -11.25
N SER A 17 15.86 -6.57 -10.70
CA SER A 17 16.34 -5.82 -9.53
C SER A 17 16.40 -6.69 -8.29
N THR A 18 17.41 -6.43 -7.45
CA THR A 18 17.60 -7.11 -6.17
C THR A 18 16.39 -6.93 -5.24
N ASN A 19 15.76 -5.75 -5.24
CA ASN A 19 14.64 -5.43 -4.35
C ASN A 19 13.42 -6.32 -4.63
N ILE A 20 13.03 -6.49 -5.90
CA ILE A 20 11.90 -7.35 -6.24
C ILE A 20 12.31 -8.83 -6.23
N LYS A 21 13.46 -9.17 -6.82
CA LYS A 21 13.87 -10.56 -7.05
C LYS A 21 14.29 -11.29 -5.77
N GLU A 22 15.17 -10.66 -4.98
CA GLU A 22 15.84 -11.30 -3.86
C GLU A 22 15.24 -10.87 -2.52
N ARG A 23 14.90 -9.57 -2.36
CA ARG A 23 14.31 -9.05 -1.11
C ARG A 23 12.80 -9.20 -1.01
N LEU A 24 12.15 -9.56 -2.12
CA LEU A 24 10.71 -9.76 -2.19
C LEU A 24 9.90 -8.52 -1.80
N ASP A 25 10.42 -7.34 -2.12
CA ASP A 25 9.76 -6.07 -1.87
C ASP A 25 8.71 -5.79 -2.95
N PHE A 26 7.69 -6.64 -2.96
CA PHE A 26 6.55 -6.55 -3.85
C PHE A 26 5.32 -7.23 -3.24
N SER A 27 4.12 -6.82 -3.64
CA SER A 27 2.88 -7.52 -3.28
C SER A 27 2.02 -7.73 -4.53
N CYS A 28 1.37 -8.89 -4.61
CA CYS A 28 0.39 -9.19 -5.66
C CYS A 28 -1.00 -9.36 -5.03
N ALA A 29 -2.04 -8.86 -5.70
CA ALA A 29 -3.39 -8.85 -5.16
C ALA A 29 -4.48 -8.97 -6.24
N LEU A 30 -5.63 -9.48 -5.78
CA LEU A 30 -6.87 -9.60 -6.54
C LEU A 30 -7.94 -8.73 -5.89
N PHE A 31 -8.65 -7.99 -6.73
CA PHE A 31 -9.68 -7.04 -6.33
C PHE A 31 -11.03 -7.39 -6.95
N GLY A 32 -12.09 -7.15 -6.19
CA GLY A 32 -13.46 -7.28 -6.65
C GLY A 32 -13.83 -6.25 -7.74
N PRO A 33 -15.04 -6.34 -8.29
CA PRO A 33 -15.53 -5.40 -9.31
C PRO A 33 -15.64 -3.95 -8.78
N ASP A 34 -15.75 -3.79 -7.48
CA ASP A 34 -15.79 -2.52 -6.74
C ASP A 34 -14.40 -2.05 -6.28
N GLY A 35 -13.33 -2.74 -6.68
CA GLY A 35 -11.95 -2.44 -6.27
C GLY A 35 -11.58 -2.88 -4.86
N GLY A 36 -12.48 -3.54 -4.12
CA GLY A 36 -12.18 -4.04 -2.79
C GLY A 36 -11.13 -5.14 -2.83
N LEU A 37 -10.11 -5.06 -1.96
CA LEU A 37 -9.09 -6.10 -1.82
C LEU A 37 -9.73 -7.41 -1.36
N VAL A 38 -9.54 -8.50 -2.11
CA VAL A 38 -10.10 -9.82 -1.80
C VAL A 38 -9.03 -10.77 -1.27
N ALA A 39 -7.90 -10.85 -1.97
CA ALA A 39 -6.79 -11.75 -1.63
C ALA A 39 -5.46 -11.16 -2.08
N ASN A 40 -4.41 -11.42 -1.32
CA ASN A 40 -3.05 -10.97 -1.61
C ASN A 40 -2.03 -12.09 -1.36
N ALA A 41 -0.83 -11.93 -1.91
CA ALA A 41 0.35 -12.67 -1.48
C ALA A 41 1.00 -11.94 -0.28
N PRO A 42 1.33 -12.64 0.82
CA PRO A 42 1.83 -12.00 2.03
C PRO A 42 3.33 -11.69 1.89
N HIS A 43 3.66 -10.45 1.53
CA HIS A 43 5.05 -9.98 1.48
C HIS A 43 5.19 -8.68 2.26
N ILE A 44 4.57 -7.59 1.80
CA ILE A 44 4.75 -6.26 2.40
C ILE A 44 3.40 -5.64 2.78
N PRO A 45 3.09 -5.45 4.08
CA PRO A 45 1.81 -4.92 4.53
C PRO A 45 1.49 -3.50 4.02
N VAL A 46 2.50 -2.64 3.84
CA VAL A 46 2.28 -1.24 3.38
C VAL A 46 1.81 -1.13 1.93
N HIS A 47 1.93 -2.20 1.16
CA HIS A 47 1.39 -2.27 -0.21
C HIS A 47 -0.14 -2.45 -0.24
N LEU A 48 -0.80 -2.58 0.93
CA LEU A 48 -2.16 -3.12 1.04
C LEU A 48 -3.17 -2.13 1.64
N GLY A 49 -2.74 -0.93 2.03
CA GLY A 49 -3.62 0.10 2.58
C GLY A 49 -4.09 1.10 1.55
N ASP A 50 -5.39 1.37 1.66
CA ASP A 50 -6.27 1.66 0.54
C ASP A 50 -6.21 0.55 -0.50
N GLY A 51 -7.30 -0.23 -0.62
CA GLY A 51 -7.48 -1.17 -1.73
C GLY A 51 -6.98 -0.47 -2.99
N ALA A 52 -6.05 -1.10 -3.72
CA ALA A 52 -5.13 -0.48 -4.68
C ALA A 52 -5.77 0.24 -5.89
N LEU A 53 -7.06 0.53 -5.78
CA LEU A 53 -7.95 1.18 -6.68
C LEU A 53 -8.82 2.12 -5.83
N SER A 54 -8.27 3.28 -5.43
CA SER A 54 -9.10 4.37 -4.91
C SER A 54 -10.27 4.64 -5.87
N ASP A 55 -11.39 5.20 -5.39
CA ASP A 55 -12.54 5.53 -6.26
C ASP A 55 -12.15 6.32 -7.52
N GLY A 56 -11.12 7.18 -7.41
CA GLY A 56 -10.50 7.89 -8.52
C GLY A 56 -9.80 6.95 -9.52
N GLN A 57 -9.02 5.99 -9.03
CA GLN A 57 -8.39 4.95 -9.87
C GLN A 57 -9.43 4.02 -10.48
N LEU A 58 -10.47 3.57 -9.77
CA LEU A 58 -11.53 2.71 -10.36
C LEU A 58 -12.25 3.39 -11.52
N ARG A 59 -12.60 4.67 -11.36
CA ARG A 59 -13.23 5.47 -12.42
C ARG A 59 -12.34 5.63 -13.65
N VAL A 60 -11.02 5.66 -13.46
CA VAL A 60 -10.02 5.75 -14.53
C VAL A 60 -9.71 4.38 -15.15
N VAL A 61 -9.52 3.34 -14.33
CA VAL A 61 -9.16 1.95 -14.69
C VAL A 61 -10.31 1.19 -15.34
N ALA A 62 -11.57 1.52 -15.04
CA ALA A 62 -12.75 0.97 -15.74
C ALA A 62 -12.70 1.17 -17.26
N ARG A 63 -11.75 1.97 -17.77
CA ARG A 63 -11.50 2.13 -19.20
C ARG A 63 -10.24 1.45 -19.75
N ARG A 64 -9.25 0.96 -18.95
CA ARG A 64 -7.95 0.35 -19.39
C ARG A 64 -6.95 0.08 -18.22
N CYS A 65 -5.83 -0.63 -18.46
CA CYS A 65 -4.68 -0.78 -17.54
C CYS A 65 -3.99 0.57 -17.23
N HIS A 66 -3.73 0.86 -15.95
CA HIS A 66 -3.00 2.06 -15.52
C HIS A 66 -2.02 1.73 -14.37
N PRO A 67 -0.78 2.24 -14.41
CA PRO A 67 0.02 2.48 -13.22
C PRO A 67 -0.42 3.72 -12.42
N GLY A 68 -0.19 3.74 -11.11
CA GLY A 68 -0.34 4.93 -10.26
C GLY A 68 0.34 4.75 -8.90
N GLN A 69 1.10 5.75 -8.45
CA GLN A 69 1.87 5.70 -7.19
C GLN A 69 1.91 7.03 -6.43
N SER A 70 1.37 8.11 -6.99
CA SER A 70 1.24 9.38 -6.27
C SER A 70 0.36 9.19 -5.02
N PRO A 71 0.65 9.86 -3.89
CA PRO A 71 -0.25 9.94 -2.74
C PRO A 71 -1.70 10.26 -3.12
N ALA A 72 -1.87 11.19 -4.08
CA ALA A 72 -3.15 11.59 -4.67
C ALA A 72 -3.93 10.44 -5.32
N ALA A 73 -3.21 9.38 -5.71
CA ALA A 73 -3.73 8.18 -6.35
C ALA A 73 -3.73 6.96 -5.41
N GLY A 74 -3.50 7.11 -4.10
CA GLY A 74 -3.48 5.98 -3.15
C GLY A 74 -2.14 5.23 -3.09
N GLY A 75 -1.04 5.87 -3.49
CA GLY A 75 0.32 5.35 -3.30
C GLY A 75 0.86 5.54 -1.89
N SER A 76 1.84 4.72 -1.51
CA SER A 76 2.61 4.80 -0.26
C SER A 76 3.72 5.84 -0.34
N HIS A 77 4.65 5.64 -1.28
CA HIS A 77 5.71 6.55 -1.68
C HIS A 77 6.06 6.31 -3.16
N LEU A 78 6.91 7.15 -3.74
CA LEU A 78 7.15 7.10 -5.18
C LEU A 78 7.85 5.82 -5.69
N PRO A 79 8.84 5.21 -4.98
CA PRO A 79 9.52 4.00 -5.47
C PRO A 79 8.62 2.76 -5.65
N ASP A 80 7.46 2.74 -5.02
CA ASP A 80 6.50 1.64 -5.10
C ASP A 80 5.58 1.77 -6.33
N LEU A 81 6.03 1.29 -7.49
CA LEU A 81 5.23 1.36 -8.72
C LEU A 81 4.12 0.28 -8.69
N THR A 82 2.86 0.72 -8.78
CA THR A 82 1.70 -0.18 -8.86
C THR A 82 1.29 -0.38 -10.31
N VAL A 83 1.10 -1.63 -10.75
CA VAL A 83 0.57 -1.97 -12.07
C VAL A 83 -0.77 -2.69 -11.92
N ILE A 84 -1.83 -2.13 -12.51
CA ILE A 84 -3.18 -2.66 -12.43
C ILE A 84 -3.65 -3.15 -13.80
N THR A 85 -4.27 -4.34 -13.83
CA THR A 85 -4.89 -4.93 -15.02
C THR A 85 -6.36 -5.26 -14.77
N PRO A 86 -7.31 -4.56 -15.44
CA PRO A 86 -8.71 -4.96 -15.44
C PRO A 86 -8.92 -6.29 -16.15
N VAL A 87 -9.80 -7.13 -15.60
CA VAL A 87 -10.21 -8.42 -16.17
C VAL A 87 -11.59 -8.25 -16.79
N PHE A 88 -11.76 -8.68 -18.04
CA PHE A 88 -13.02 -8.67 -18.77
C PHE A 88 -13.41 -10.09 -19.16
N LEU A 89 -14.71 -10.42 -19.16
CA LEU A 89 -15.21 -11.64 -19.77
C LEU A 89 -15.77 -11.37 -21.16
N PRO A 90 -15.69 -12.34 -22.08
CA PRO A 90 -16.43 -12.27 -23.33
C PRO A 90 -17.92 -12.03 -23.07
N GLY A 91 -18.47 -10.97 -23.68
CA GLY A 91 -19.88 -10.61 -23.55
C GLY A 91 -20.28 -9.84 -22.29
N SER A 92 -19.37 -9.52 -21.35
CA SER A 92 -19.69 -8.80 -20.10
C SER A 92 -19.82 -7.27 -20.25
N GLY A 93 -19.83 -6.74 -21.48
CA GLY A 93 -19.88 -5.30 -21.76
C GLY A 93 -18.53 -4.60 -21.58
N GLN A 94 -18.55 -3.29 -21.25
CA GLN A 94 -17.35 -2.46 -21.09
C GLN A 94 -16.84 -2.38 -19.65
N SER A 95 -17.51 -3.02 -18.69
CA SER A 95 -17.11 -2.96 -17.28
C SER A 95 -16.21 -4.15 -16.92
N PRO A 96 -15.09 -3.91 -16.22
CA PRO A 96 -14.28 -4.98 -15.68
C PRO A 96 -15.05 -5.75 -14.60
N ILE A 97 -14.82 -7.05 -14.53
CA ILE A 97 -15.45 -7.93 -13.52
C ILE A 97 -14.56 -8.14 -12.30
N PHE A 98 -13.25 -7.92 -12.45
CA PHE A 98 -12.21 -8.00 -11.44
C PHE A 98 -11.04 -7.10 -11.84
N PHE A 99 -10.11 -6.90 -10.92
CA PHE A 99 -8.80 -6.37 -11.23
C PHE A 99 -7.72 -7.23 -10.59
N VAL A 100 -6.63 -7.43 -11.30
CA VAL A 100 -5.38 -7.95 -10.73
C VAL A 100 -4.38 -6.83 -10.68
N ALA A 101 -3.65 -6.71 -9.58
CA ALA A 101 -2.60 -5.72 -9.47
C ALA A 101 -1.39 -6.29 -8.73
N ASN A 102 -0.28 -5.62 -8.93
CA ASN A 102 0.89 -5.79 -8.10
C ASN A 102 1.57 -4.45 -7.89
N ARG A 103 2.31 -4.34 -6.80
CA ARG A 103 3.14 -3.21 -6.43
C ARG A 103 4.54 -3.75 -6.19
N GLY A 104 5.54 -3.16 -6.83
CA GLY A 104 6.94 -3.57 -6.71
C GLY A 104 7.78 -2.35 -6.37
N HIS A 105 8.73 -2.52 -5.46
CA HIS A 105 9.65 -1.47 -5.06
C HIS A 105 10.83 -1.38 -6.02
N HIS A 106 10.96 -0.24 -6.70
CA HIS A 106 12.08 0.02 -7.60
C HIS A 106 13.19 0.74 -6.85
N ALA A 107 14.41 0.19 -6.91
CA ALA A 107 15.55 0.68 -6.14
C ALA A 107 15.90 2.14 -6.39
N ASP A 108 15.65 2.66 -7.59
CA ASP A 108 15.81 4.07 -7.94
C ASP A 108 14.83 4.43 -9.06
N ILE A 109 14.18 5.58 -8.93
CA ILE A 109 13.26 6.18 -9.89
C ILE A 109 13.61 7.66 -10.12
N GLY A 110 14.85 8.05 -9.83
CA GLY A 110 15.37 9.41 -9.92
C GLY A 110 15.17 10.22 -8.64
N GLY A 111 15.29 11.54 -8.76
CA GLY A 111 15.23 12.48 -7.64
C GLY A 111 16.61 12.95 -7.19
N ARG A 112 16.65 13.64 -6.05
CA ARG A 112 17.86 14.31 -5.52
C ARG A 112 18.97 13.35 -5.12
N THR A 113 18.63 12.21 -4.52
CA THR A 113 19.62 11.23 -4.06
C THR A 113 19.46 9.88 -4.78
N PRO A 114 20.57 9.13 -4.96
CA PRO A 114 20.48 7.73 -5.36
C PRO A 114 19.63 6.94 -4.36
N GLY A 115 18.81 6.03 -4.89
CA GLY A 115 17.88 5.24 -4.08
C GLY A 115 16.48 5.84 -3.97
N SER A 116 16.27 7.06 -4.47
CA SER A 116 14.99 7.79 -4.37
C SER A 116 14.48 7.97 -2.94
N MET A 117 15.41 8.08 -1.98
CA MET A 117 15.14 8.28 -0.56
C MET A 117 15.88 9.52 -0.02
N PRO A 118 15.67 10.74 -0.56
CA PRO A 118 16.35 11.94 -0.06
C PRO A 118 15.90 12.26 1.38
N PRO A 119 16.79 12.22 2.37
CA PRO A 119 16.42 12.38 3.78
C PRO A 119 15.99 13.82 4.13
N ASP A 120 16.37 14.79 3.31
CA ASP A 120 16.13 16.23 3.46
C ASP A 120 15.13 16.78 2.43
N SER A 121 14.30 15.93 1.83
CA SER A 121 13.29 16.37 0.87
C SER A 121 12.15 17.14 1.53
N HIS A 122 11.67 18.15 0.81
CA HIS A 122 10.60 19.06 1.17
C HIS A 122 9.44 19.02 0.19
N SER A 123 9.68 18.54 -1.04
CA SER A 123 8.64 18.32 -2.04
C SER A 123 8.71 16.93 -2.64
N ILE A 124 7.54 16.37 -2.98
CA ILE A 124 7.41 15.11 -3.72
C ILE A 124 8.25 15.08 -5.02
N LEU A 125 8.46 16.24 -5.64
CA LEU A 125 9.22 16.36 -6.88
C LEU A 125 10.72 16.09 -6.69
N GLU A 126 11.21 16.21 -5.46
CA GLU A 126 12.60 15.91 -5.11
C GLU A 126 12.85 14.41 -4.90
N GLU A 127 11.79 13.62 -4.72
CA GLU A 127 11.85 12.20 -4.35
C GLU A 127 11.90 11.26 -5.57
N GLY A 128 11.62 11.76 -6.78
CA GLY A 128 11.75 10.99 -8.01
C GLY A 128 10.57 11.17 -8.97
N ALA A 129 10.44 10.21 -9.90
CA ALA A 129 9.41 10.25 -10.93
C ALA A 129 8.00 10.11 -10.33
N VAL A 130 7.10 11.02 -10.67
CA VAL A 130 5.73 11.06 -10.15
C VAL A 130 4.75 10.54 -11.19
N PHE A 131 4.18 9.37 -10.94
CA PHE A 131 3.12 8.81 -11.78
C PHE A 131 1.75 8.96 -11.11
N ARG A 132 0.91 9.84 -11.67
CA ARG A 132 -0.51 9.94 -11.27
C ARG A 132 -1.32 8.79 -11.88
N SER A 133 -1.37 8.73 -13.22
CA SER A 133 -1.97 7.62 -13.96
C SER A 133 -1.63 7.72 -15.46
N PHE A 134 -1.18 6.62 -16.09
CA PHE A 134 -1.04 6.55 -17.55
C PHE A 134 -1.15 5.10 -18.05
N HIS A 135 -1.23 4.87 -19.36
CA HIS A 135 -1.28 3.51 -19.91
C HIS A 135 0.13 2.91 -20.09
N LEU A 136 0.44 1.87 -19.32
CA LEU A 136 1.68 1.10 -19.47
C LEU A 136 1.67 0.19 -20.71
N VAL A 137 0.52 -0.42 -21.01
CA VAL A 137 0.32 -1.29 -22.17
C VAL A 137 -0.94 -0.87 -22.92
N ARG A 138 -0.84 -0.70 -24.25
CA ARG A 138 -1.98 -0.37 -25.12
C ARG A 138 -1.96 -1.25 -26.35
N GLY A 139 -3.06 -1.96 -26.63
CA GLY A 139 -3.13 -2.87 -27.78
C GLY A 139 -2.08 -3.98 -27.74
N GLY A 140 -1.73 -4.47 -26.55
CA GLY A 140 -0.66 -5.47 -26.36
C GLY A 140 0.76 -4.91 -26.46
N GLN A 141 0.94 -3.61 -26.69
CA GLN A 141 2.26 -2.98 -26.83
C GLN A 141 2.65 -2.23 -25.56
N PHE A 142 3.85 -2.50 -25.04
CA PHE A 142 4.45 -1.80 -23.91
C PHE A 142 4.91 -0.39 -24.32
N ARG A 143 4.53 0.62 -23.54
CA ARG A 143 4.74 2.05 -23.84
C ARG A 143 6.09 2.54 -23.32
N GLU A 144 7.15 1.93 -23.81
CA GLU A 144 8.52 2.13 -23.32
C GLU A 144 8.96 3.60 -23.39
N ALA A 145 8.75 4.26 -24.53
CA ALA A 145 9.17 5.65 -24.70
C ALA A 145 8.51 6.59 -23.69
N GLU A 146 7.22 6.38 -23.39
CA GLU A 146 6.49 7.18 -22.41
C GLU A 146 6.92 6.87 -20.99
N VAL A 147 7.10 5.59 -20.65
CA VAL A 147 7.64 5.19 -19.35
C VAL A 147 9.00 5.82 -19.11
N THR A 148 9.91 5.72 -20.09
CA THR A 148 11.25 6.32 -20.02
C THR A 148 11.17 7.82 -19.86
N LYS A 149 10.29 8.50 -20.60
CA LYS A 149 10.11 9.95 -20.47
C LYS A 149 9.74 10.35 -19.04
N GLU A 150 8.78 9.66 -18.42
CA GLU A 150 8.35 9.96 -17.06
C GLU A 150 9.45 9.62 -16.03
N LEU A 151 10.14 8.48 -16.17
CA LEU A 151 11.25 8.09 -15.30
C LEU A 151 12.45 9.05 -15.39
N MET A 152 12.64 9.71 -16.54
CA MET A 152 13.71 10.70 -16.74
C MET A 152 13.26 12.13 -16.45
N ALA A 153 11.97 12.37 -16.24
CA ALA A 153 11.42 13.71 -15.99
C ALA A 153 12.06 14.44 -14.79
N PRO A 154 12.43 13.77 -13.67
CA PRO A 154 13.07 14.45 -12.55
C PRO A 154 14.39 15.15 -12.92
N ALA A 155 15.09 14.73 -13.98
CA ALA A 155 16.31 15.39 -14.47
C ALA A 155 16.10 16.86 -14.91
N GLN A 156 14.85 17.28 -15.10
CA GLN A 156 14.50 18.66 -15.45
C GLN A 156 14.52 19.61 -14.24
N LEU A 157 14.60 19.06 -13.03
CA LEU A 157 14.62 19.84 -11.79
C LEU A 157 16.06 20.06 -11.31
N PRO A 158 16.39 21.27 -10.81
CA PRO A 158 17.72 21.55 -10.27
C PRO A 158 18.11 20.55 -9.16
N GLY A 159 19.29 19.95 -9.27
CA GLY A 159 19.82 19.02 -8.27
C GLY A 159 19.16 17.65 -8.25
N CYS A 160 18.29 17.33 -9.21
CA CYS A 160 17.69 16.01 -9.37
C CYS A 160 18.28 15.29 -10.59
N SER A 161 18.30 13.95 -10.53
CA SER A 161 18.56 13.11 -11.70
C SER A 161 17.30 12.38 -12.12
N GLY A 162 17.23 11.97 -13.38
CA GLY A 162 16.30 10.93 -13.81
C GLY A 162 16.65 9.61 -13.13
N THR A 163 15.87 8.56 -13.39
CA THR A 163 16.23 7.24 -12.85
C THR A 163 17.65 6.84 -13.24
N ARG A 164 18.39 6.36 -12.25
CA ARG A 164 19.74 5.81 -12.42
C ARG A 164 19.71 4.35 -12.87
N ASN A 165 18.55 3.69 -12.73
CA ASN A 165 18.37 2.26 -12.96
C ASN A 165 17.36 1.99 -14.08
N LEU A 166 17.36 2.81 -15.15
CA LEU A 166 16.35 2.75 -16.21
C LEU A 166 16.14 1.33 -16.79
N HIS A 167 17.23 0.59 -17.02
CA HIS A 167 17.17 -0.78 -17.52
C HIS A 167 16.36 -1.69 -16.59
N ASP A 168 16.65 -1.64 -15.29
CA ASP A 168 15.96 -2.39 -14.25
C ASP A 168 14.52 -1.96 -14.12
N ASN A 169 14.24 -0.65 -14.13
CA ASN A 169 12.86 -0.16 -14.08
C ASN A 169 12.02 -0.71 -15.23
N LEU A 170 12.53 -0.65 -16.46
CA LEU A 170 11.81 -1.13 -17.64
C LEU A 170 11.66 -2.66 -17.64
N SER A 171 12.67 -3.40 -17.17
CA SER A 171 12.60 -4.86 -17.06
C SER A 171 11.58 -5.29 -16.00
N ASP A 172 11.63 -4.68 -14.81
CA ASP A 172 10.74 -4.99 -13.70
C ASP A 172 9.29 -4.58 -14.01
N LEU A 173 9.05 -3.44 -14.67
CA LEU A 173 7.69 -3.09 -15.14
C LEU A 173 7.13 -4.12 -16.13
N ARG A 174 7.95 -4.71 -17.00
CA ARG A 174 7.53 -5.81 -17.87
C ARG A 174 7.25 -7.08 -17.06
N ALA A 175 8.05 -7.38 -16.03
CA ALA A 175 7.81 -8.47 -15.10
C ALA A 175 6.47 -8.30 -14.35
N GLN A 176 6.16 -7.07 -13.90
CA GLN A 176 4.87 -6.73 -13.27
C GLN A 176 3.69 -6.92 -14.24
N VAL A 177 3.84 -6.57 -15.52
CA VAL A 177 2.84 -6.87 -16.56
C VAL A 177 2.66 -8.38 -16.73
N ALA A 178 3.74 -9.15 -16.81
CA ALA A 178 3.68 -10.61 -16.94
C ALA A 178 3.00 -11.28 -15.73
N ALA A 179 3.31 -10.82 -14.52
CA ALA A 179 2.67 -11.28 -13.29
C ALA A 179 1.16 -11.03 -13.31
N ASN A 180 0.73 -9.84 -13.74
CA ASN A 180 -0.69 -9.54 -13.90
C ASN A 180 -1.35 -10.43 -14.96
N GLN A 181 -0.71 -10.68 -16.11
CA GLN A 181 -1.26 -11.59 -17.12
C GLN A 181 -1.43 -13.02 -16.60
N LYS A 182 -0.51 -13.50 -15.76
CA LYS A 182 -0.70 -14.78 -15.05
C LYS A 182 -1.93 -14.75 -14.16
N GLY A 183 -2.17 -13.65 -13.44
CA GLY A 183 -3.37 -13.42 -12.64
C GLY A 183 -4.65 -13.47 -13.47
N VAL A 184 -4.68 -12.76 -14.61
CA VAL A 184 -5.82 -12.75 -15.54
C VAL A 184 -6.15 -14.18 -16.01
N ALA A 185 -5.14 -14.92 -16.46
CA ALA A 185 -5.33 -16.29 -16.96
C ALA A 185 -5.88 -17.23 -15.88
N LEU A 186 -5.36 -17.16 -14.66
CA LEU A 186 -5.80 -18.00 -13.55
C LEU A 186 -7.23 -17.66 -13.07
N VAL A 187 -7.57 -16.37 -13.00
CA VAL A 187 -8.92 -15.94 -12.64
C VAL A 187 -9.91 -16.37 -13.71
N THR A 188 -9.54 -16.24 -15.00
CA THR A 188 -10.39 -16.66 -16.12
C THR A 188 -10.66 -18.17 -16.05
N ALA A 189 -9.62 -18.99 -15.85
CA ALA A 189 -9.78 -20.43 -15.69
C ALA A 189 -10.68 -20.80 -14.48
N LEU A 190 -10.53 -20.09 -13.35
CA LEU A 190 -11.37 -20.31 -12.18
C LEU A 190 -12.86 -19.98 -12.47
N ILE A 191 -13.12 -18.94 -13.26
CA ILE A 191 -14.47 -18.56 -13.68
C ILE A 191 -15.04 -19.59 -14.66
N GLU A 192 -14.24 -20.11 -15.58
CA GLU A 192 -14.68 -21.16 -16.53
C GLU A 192 -15.09 -22.44 -15.80
N GLU A 193 -14.38 -22.80 -14.72
CA GLU A 193 -14.67 -23.99 -13.93
C GLU A 193 -15.88 -23.82 -13.00
N TYR A 194 -16.00 -22.67 -12.31
CA TYR A 194 -17.00 -22.48 -11.25
C TYR A 194 -18.12 -21.48 -11.57
N SER A 195 -18.07 -20.80 -12.72
CA SER A 195 -18.89 -19.63 -13.08
C SER A 195 -18.56 -18.34 -12.30
N LEU A 196 -18.85 -17.20 -12.93
CA LEU A 196 -18.60 -15.87 -12.35
C LEU A 196 -19.36 -15.66 -11.03
N GLY A 197 -20.63 -16.08 -10.97
CA GLY A 197 -21.49 -15.85 -9.81
C GLY A 197 -20.97 -16.55 -8.56
N VAL A 198 -20.47 -17.79 -8.69
CA VAL A 198 -19.89 -18.55 -7.59
C VAL A 198 -18.58 -17.90 -7.14
N VAL A 199 -17.69 -17.57 -8.07
CA VAL A 199 -16.40 -16.92 -7.75
C VAL A 199 -16.65 -15.62 -6.97
N GLN A 200 -17.51 -14.73 -7.48
CA GLN A 200 -17.84 -13.47 -6.81
C GLN A 200 -18.50 -13.67 -5.44
N ALA A 201 -19.35 -14.69 -5.27
CA ALA A 201 -19.95 -15.01 -3.98
C ALA A 201 -18.89 -15.41 -2.94
N TYR A 202 -17.95 -16.29 -3.30
CA TYR A 202 -16.86 -16.70 -2.41
C TYR A 202 -15.92 -15.54 -2.05
N MET A 203 -15.65 -14.62 -2.99
CA MET A 203 -14.88 -13.41 -2.68
C MET A 203 -15.56 -12.56 -1.59
N LYS A 204 -16.88 -12.37 -1.68
CA LYS A 204 -17.66 -11.66 -0.66
C LYS A 204 -17.64 -12.39 0.68
N PHE A 205 -17.78 -13.73 0.68
CA PHE A 205 -17.70 -14.52 1.91
C PHE A 205 -16.32 -14.42 2.59
N ILE A 206 -15.24 -14.36 1.81
CA ILE A 206 -13.88 -14.16 2.34
C ILE A 206 -13.75 -12.80 3.04
N GLN A 207 -14.32 -11.73 2.47
CA GLN A 207 -14.33 -10.40 3.09
C GLN A 207 -15.25 -10.35 4.32
N ALA A 208 -16.46 -10.89 4.23
CA ALA A 208 -17.40 -10.94 5.35
C ALA A 208 -16.87 -11.75 6.55
N ASN A 209 -16.09 -12.81 6.30
CA ASN A 209 -15.41 -13.55 7.34
C ASN A 209 -14.34 -12.70 8.05
N ALA A 210 -13.55 -11.93 7.29
CA ALA A 210 -12.56 -11.02 7.87
C ALA A 210 -13.24 -9.89 8.69
N GLU A 211 -14.35 -9.34 8.19
CA GLU A 211 -15.17 -8.38 8.93
C GLU A 211 -15.66 -8.98 10.25
N THR A 212 -16.24 -10.18 10.22
CA THR A 212 -16.75 -10.86 11.42
C THR A 212 -15.65 -11.06 12.46
N ALA A 213 -14.46 -11.48 12.02
CA ALA A 213 -13.32 -11.68 12.90
C ALA A 213 -12.84 -10.39 13.57
N VAL A 214 -12.82 -9.26 12.85
CA VAL A 214 -12.48 -7.95 13.43
C VAL A 214 -13.59 -7.45 14.35
N ARG A 215 -14.87 -7.65 14.00
CA ARG A 215 -15.99 -7.31 14.89
C ARG A 215 -15.86 -8.04 16.22
N ASP A 216 -15.55 -9.33 16.20
CA ASP A 216 -15.38 -10.13 17.42
C ASP A 216 -14.17 -9.68 18.25
N LEU A 217 -13.07 -9.29 17.61
CA LEU A 217 -11.94 -8.64 18.28
C LEU A 217 -12.41 -7.38 19.01
N LEU A 218 -13.11 -6.47 18.32
CA LEU A 218 -13.57 -5.20 18.89
C LEU A 218 -14.57 -5.40 20.03
N ARG A 219 -15.49 -6.37 19.94
CA ARG A 219 -16.41 -6.71 21.04
C ARG A 219 -15.65 -7.13 22.30
N ARG A 220 -14.67 -8.02 22.16
CA ARG A 220 -13.83 -8.48 23.29
C ARG A 220 -13.02 -7.33 23.90
N VAL A 221 -12.35 -6.56 23.06
CA VAL A 221 -11.51 -5.43 23.51
C VAL A 221 -12.36 -4.34 24.16
N GLY A 222 -13.48 -3.96 23.56
CA GLY A 222 -14.40 -2.97 24.10
C GLY A 222 -15.00 -3.38 25.45
N ALA A 223 -15.43 -4.64 25.59
CA ALA A 223 -15.94 -5.17 26.86
C ALA A 223 -14.85 -5.16 27.95
N SER A 224 -13.62 -5.56 27.61
CA SER A 224 -12.48 -5.52 28.51
C SER A 224 -12.11 -4.08 28.93
N ALA A 225 -12.09 -3.14 27.98
CA ALA A 225 -11.84 -1.73 28.26
C ALA A 225 -12.91 -1.15 29.20
N LEU A 226 -14.19 -1.41 28.90
CA LEU A 226 -15.31 -0.99 29.74
C LEU A 226 -15.18 -1.48 31.18
N ALA A 227 -14.84 -2.76 31.36
CA ALA A 227 -14.65 -3.35 32.68
C ALA A 227 -13.47 -2.75 33.45
N ARG A 228 -12.39 -2.36 32.75
CA ARG A 228 -11.16 -1.81 33.36
C ARG A 228 -11.24 -0.31 33.66
N THR A 229 -11.86 0.48 32.79
CA THR A 229 -11.78 1.95 32.81
C THR A 229 -13.13 2.63 32.94
N GLY A 230 -14.24 1.89 32.87
CA GLY A 230 -15.59 2.45 32.83
C GLY A 230 -16.02 2.98 31.46
N ALA A 231 -15.18 2.87 30.43
CA ALA A 231 -15.50 3.28 29.06
C ALA A 231 -14.89 2.33 28.02
N SER A 232 -15.60 2.10 26.90
CA SER A 232 -15.08 1.35 25.75
C SER A 232 -14.19 2.24 24.86
N ARG A 233 -13.22 2.93 25.47
CA ARG A 233 -12.31 3.86 24.77
C ARG A 233 -10.86 3.48 25.04
N LEU A 234 -10.05 3.54 23.99
CA LEU A 234 -8.60 3.35 24.03
C LEU A 234 -7.92 4.63 23.56
N SER A 235 -6.69 4.87 24.00
CA SER A 235 -5.88 5.96 23.48
C SER A 235 -4.41 5.66 23.64
N PHE A 236 -3.62 6.12 22.68
CA PHE A 236 -2.17 6.13 22.77
C PHE A 236 -1.62 7.27 21.93
N ALA A 237 -0.45 7.78 22.31
CA ALA A 237 0.24 8.80 21.57
C ALA A 237 1.73 8.53 21.66
N ASP A 238 2.43 8.86 20.59
CA ASP A 238 3.87 8.77 20.51
C ASP A 238 4.39 9.82 19.51
N SER A 239 5.69 10.08 19.53
CA SER A 239 6.31 11.14 18.74
C SER A 239 7.40 10.58 17.84
N LEU A 240 7.59 11.22 16.68
CA LEU A 240 8.74 11.02 15.82
C LEU A 240 9.97 11.77 16.36
N ASP A 241 11.15 11.45 15.83
CA ASP A 241 12.42 12.04 16.28
C ASP A 241 12.50 13.56 16.02
N ASP A 242 11.72 14.08 15.07
CA ASP A 242 11.60 15.53 14.81
C ASP A 242 10.65 16.25 15.78
N GLY A 243 10.04 15.51 16.72
CA GLY A 243 9.06 16.00 17.69
C GLY A 243 7.62 16.02 17.19
N SER A 244 7.34 15.54 15.97
CA SER A 244 5.97 15.43 15.46
C SER A 244 5.17 14.37 16.23
N ASP A 245 3.98 14.73 16.71
CA ASP A 245 3.12 13.84 17.47
C ASP A 245 2.18 13.04 16.57
N ILE A 246 2.00 11.76 16.87
CA ILE A 246 0.95 10.90 16.33
C ILE A 246 0.06 10.46 17.48
N ARG A 247 -1.23 10.81 17.42
CA ARG A 247 -2.17 10.57 18.50
C ARG A 247 -3.34 9.75 17.99
N LEU A 248 -3.73 8.72 18.74
CA LEU A 248 -4.87 7.88 18.41
C LEU A 248 -5.82 7.81 19.60
N SER A 249 -7.10 8.05 19.33
CA SER A 249 -8.21 7.66 20.17
C SER A 249 -9.07 6.63 19.43
N VAL A 250 -9.47 5.56 20.11
CA VAL A 250 -10.35 4.54 19.56
C VAL A 250 -11.62 4.46 20.40
N ASP A 251 -12.76 4.80 19.80
CA ASP A 251 -14.09 4.65 20.43
C ASP A 251 -14.73 3.37 19.90
N ILE A 252 -15.02 2.40 20.78
CA ILE A 252 -15.47 1.06 20.41
C ILE A 252 -16.94 0.87 20.82
N ASP A 253 -17.79 0.57 19.84
CA ASP A 253 -19.11 -0.01 20.11
C ASP A 253 -18.97 -1.51 20.32
N ALA A 254 -18.89 -1.92 21.60
CA ALA A 254 -18.73 -3.31 21.99
C ALA A 254 -19.95 -4.20 21.67
N LYS A 255 -21.11 -3.64 21.30
CA LYS A 255 -22.28 -4.42 20.88
C LYS A 255 -22.23 -4.66 19.37
N ALA A 256 -22.08 -3.59 18.60
CA ALA A 256 -22.00 -3.67 17.14
C ALA A 256 -20.69 -4.32 16.66
N GLY A 257 -19.63 -4.25 17.46
CA GLY A 257 -18.28 -4.66 17.07
C GLY A 257 -17.68 -3.69 16.04
N SER A 258 -17.97 -2.40 16.15
CA SER A 258 -17.44 -1.35 15.28
C SER A 258 -16.62 -0.36 16.08
N ALA A 259 -15.73 0.38 15.42
CA ALA A 259 -14.90 1.36 16.10
C ALA A 259 -14.60 2.59 15.24
N VAL A 260 -14.47 3.74 15.90
CA VAL A 260 -13.95 4.97 15.32
C VAL A 260 -12.50 5.10 15.72
N PHE A 261 -11.60 5.09 14.75
CA PHE A 261 -10.18 5.38 14.92
C PHE A 261 -9.97 6.85 14.56
N ASP A 262 -9.73 7.68 15.57
CA ASP A 262 -9.62 9.13 15.43
C ASP A 262 -8.19 9.58 15.72
N PHE A 263 -7.55 10.17 14.71
CA PHE A 263 -6.19 10.70 14.80
C PHE A 263 -6.14 12.21 15.12
N ALA A 264 -7.24 12.80 15.63
CA ALA A 264 -7.26 14.18 16.10
C ALA A 264 -6.13 14.48 17.09
N GLY A 265 -5.47 15.64 16.88
CA GLY A 265 -4.31 16.07 17.67
C GLY A 265 -2.96 15.56 17.16
N THR A 266 -2.94 14.77 16.09
CA THR A 266 -1.71 14.49 15.32
C THR A 266 -1.18 15.78 14.68
N SER A 267 0.15 15.92 14.60
CA SER A 267 0.83 17.09 14.04
C SER A 267 0.34 17.43 12.62
N LEU A 268 0.47 18.72 12.27
CA LEU A 268 0.25 19.20 10.91
C LEU A 268 1.24 18.58 9.92
N GLU A 269 0.97 18.73 8.63
CA GLU A 269 1.94 18.44 7.57
C GLU A 269 3.32 18.99 7.92
N SER A 270 4.34 18.14 7.84
CA SER A 270 5.73 18.49 8.05
C SER A 270 6.31 19.09 6.76
N HIS A 271 7.18 20.10 6.91
CA HIS A 271 7.99 20.58 5.79
C HIS A 271 9.05 19.55 5.35
N GLY A 272 9.32 18.52 6.17
CA GLY A 272 10.19 17.39 5.80
C GLY A 272 9.46 16.30 5.03
N ASN A 273 10.05 15.11 5.01
CA ASN A 273 9.56 13.95 4.25
C ASN A 273 8.82 12.91 5.09
N LEU A 274 8.58 13.19 6.38
CA LEU A 274 7.90 12.28 7.32
C LEU A 274 6.38 12.23 7.11
N ASN A 275 5.85 12.92 6.11
CA ASN A 275 4.41 12.91 5.81
C ASN A 275 3.97 11.54 5.29
N ALA A 276 2.97 10.94 5.95
CA ALA A 276 2.41 9.66 5.57
C ALA A 276 1.06 9.86 4.87
N PRO A 277 0.95 9.52 3.57
CA PRO A 277 -0.33 9.53 2.88
C PRO A 277 -1.37 8.63 3.58
N ARG A 278 -2.65 8.93 3.39
CA ARG A 278 -3.77 8.12 3.94
C ARG A 278 -3.61 6.62 3.70
N ALA A 279 -3.11 6.22 2.53
CA ALA A 279 -2.85 4.83 2.17
C ALA A 279 -1.89 4.12 3.15
N VAL A 280 -0.88 4.83 3.65
CA VAL A 280 0.07 4.32 4.67
C VAL A 280 -0.66 4.06 5.99
N THR A 281 -1.47 5.00 6.48
CA THR A 281 -2.24 4.83 7.72
C THR A 281 -3.24 3.68 7.61
N MET A 282 -3.94 3.58 6.47
CA MET A 282 -4.85 2.47 6.20
C MET A 282 -4.12 1.12 6.19
N SER A 283 -2.88 1.08 5.68
CA SER A 283 -2.04 -0.13 5.65
C SER A 283 -1.65 -0.57 7.05
N ALA A 284 -1.19 0.37 7.86
CA ALA A 284 -0.83 0.12 9.26
C ALA A 284 -2.05 -0.39 10.04
N LEU A 285 -3.22 0.22 9.82
CA LEU A 285 -4.47 -0.18 10.46
C LEU A 285 -4.89 -1.61 10.10
N ILE A 286 -4.96 -1.95 8.82
CA ILE A 286 -5.35 -3.31 8.38
C ILE A 286 -4.34 -4.36 8.88
N TYR A 287 -3.04 -4.03 8.87
CA TYR A 287 -1.99 -4.88 9.42
C TYR A 287 -2.19 -5.15 10.92
N CYS A 288 -2.33 -4.10 11.74
CA CYS A 288 -2.49 -4.23 13.18
C CYS A 288 -3.75 -5.02 13.54
N LEU A 289 -4.89 -4.71 12.90
CA LEU A 289 -6.14 -5.44 13.12
C LEU A 289 -5.95 -6.92 12.77
N ARG A 290 -5.29 -7.22 11.65
CA ARG A 290 -5.05 -8.60 11.25
C ARG A 290 -4.16 -9.34 12.26
N CYS A 291 -3.10 -8.71 12.76
CA CYS A 291 -2.19 -9.29 13.75
C CYS A 291 -2.88 -9.60 15.09
N MET A 292 -3.87 -8.80 15.48
CA MET A 292 -4.62 -8.98 16.72
C MET A 292 -5.78 -9.98 16.62
N VAL A 293 -6.17 -10.40 15.42
CA VAL A 293 -7.19 -11.44 15.23
C VAL A 293 -6.58 -12.82 15.53
N PRO A 294 -7.15 -13.61 16.46
CA PRO A 294 -6.54 -14.86 16.94
C PRO A 294 -6.69 -16.05 15.97
N TYR A 295 -7.44 -15.89 14.88
CA TYR A 295 -7.67 -16.94 13.91
C TYR A 295 -7.02 -16.62 12.56
N SER A 296 -6.78 -17.65 11.76
CA SER A 296 -6.22 -17.47 10.42
C SER A 296 -7.27 -16.93 9.46
N ILE A 297 -7.22 -15.62 9.20
CA ILE A 297 -7.97 -14.96 8.14
C ILE A 297 -7.00 -14.39 7.08
N PRO A 298 -7.40 -14.26 5.82
CA PRO A 298 -6.62 -13.50 4.85
C PRO A 298 -6.65 -12.00 5.21
N LEU A 299 -5.59 -11.28 4.84
CA LEU A 299 -5.57 -9.82 4.94
C LEU A 299 -6.35 -9.24 3.75
N ASN A 300 -7.52 -8.66 4.01
CA ASN A 300 -8.39 -8.11 2.96
C ASN A 300 -9.25 -6.94 3.48
N GLN A 301 -9.94 -6.25 2.56
CA GLN A 301 -10.71 -5.03 2.89
C GLN A 301 -11.80 -5.26 3.95
N GLY A 302 -12.29 -6.49 4.12
CA GLY A 302 -13.25 -6.85 5.16
C GLY A 302 -12.76 -6.53 6.58
N CYS A 303 -11.45 -6.57 6.84
CA CYS A 303 -10.88 -6.15 8.12
C CYS A 303 -11.18 -4.68 8.47
N LEU A 304 -11.40 -3.83 7.47
CA LEU A 304 -11.66 -2.40 7.63
C LEU A 304 -13.15 -2.06 7.59
N ALA A 305 -14.02 -2.99 7.16
CA ALA A 305 -15.47 -2.77 7.07
C ALA A 305 -16.13 -2.27 8.38
N PRO A 306 -15.74 -2.74 9.60
CA PRO A 306 -16.33 -2.23 10.83
C PRO A 306 -15.65 -0.96 11.37
N ILE A 307 -14.74 -0.35 10.62
CA ILE A 307 -13.88 0.74 11.09
C ILE A 307 -14.21 2.06 10.40
N GLN A 308 -14.41 3.11 11.19
CA GLN A 308 -14.42 4.48 10.70
C GLN A 308 -13.07 5.15 11.02
N LEU A 309 -12.26 5.42 10.00
CA LEU A 309 -11.00 6.14 10.14
C LEU A 309 -11.20 7.65 9.95
N ARG A 310 -10.77 8.45 10.93
CA ARG A 310 -10.75 9.92 10.88
C ARG A 310 -9.31 10.41 10.95
N LEU A 311 -8.89 11.11 9.90
CA LEU A 311 -7.59 11.77 9.80
C LEU A 311 -7.85 13.28 9.70
N PRO A 312 -7.19 14.12 10.51
CA PRO A 312 -7.29 15.57 10.34
C PRO A 312 -6.72 15.97 8.97
N GLU A 313 -7.46 16.78 8.21
CA GLU A 313 -7.01 17.27 6.91
C GLU A 313 -5.78 18.18 7.06
N GLY A 314 -4.80 18.04 6.17
CA GLY A 314 -3.53 18.79 6.25
C GLY A 314 -2.65 18.38 7.44
N SER A 315 -2.89 17.19 8.01
CA SER A 315 -2.01 16.61 9.03
C SER A 315 -0.88 15.79 8.43
N LEU A 316 0.07 15.40 9.27
CA LEU A 316 1.14 14.45 8.96
C LEU A 316 0.61 13.14 8.33
N LEU A 317 -0.62 12.73 8.66
CA LEU A 317 -1.27 11.50 8.15
C LEU A 317 -2.25 11.74 6.99
N SER A 318 -2.45 13.01 6.61
CA SER A 318 -3.26 13.40 5.47
C SER A 318 -2.64 14.63 4.80
N PRO A 319 -1.38 14.52 4.31
CA PRO A 319 -0.67 15.63 3.70
C PRO A 319 -1.27 16.00 2.34
N SER A 320 -0.87 17.17 1.86
CA SER A 320 -1.11 17.67 0.52
C SER A 320 -0.34 16.89 -0.55
N ASP A 321 -0.81 17.00 -1.79
CA ASP A 321 -0.24 16.34 -2.98
C ASP A 321 1.20 16.77 -3.33
N ILE A 322 1.71 17.85 -2.73
CA ILE A 322 3.03 18.42 -3.04
C ILE A 322 4.09 18.08 -1.98
N ALA A 323 3.67 17.59 -0.81
CA ALA A 323 4.55 17.29 0.31
C ALA A 323 5.48 16.12 -0.03
N ALA A 324 6.71 16.15 0.50
CA ALA A 324 7.59 15.00 0.52
C ALA A 324 7.01 13.90 1.44
N VAL A 325 7.04 12.64 1.01
CA VAL A 325 6.35 11.50 1.66
C VAL A 325 7.22 10.27 1.87
N VAL A 326 8.45 10.25 1.35
CA VAL A 326 9.27 9.04 1.33
C VAL A 326 9.62 8.55 2.74
N GLY A 327 9.91 9.49 3.65
CA GLY A 327 10.13 9.23 5.07
C GLY A 327 8.86 8.72 5.77
N GLY A 328 7.69 9.17 5.35
CA GLY A 328 6.41 8.73 5.89
C GLY A 328 6.14 7.24 5.70
N ASN A 329 6.56 6.68 4.57
CA ASN A 329 6.41 5.25 4.29
C ASN A 329 7.32 4.37 5.15
N VAL A 330 8.50 4.86 5.54
CA VAL A 330 9.54 4.04 6.20
C VAL A 330 9.70 4.31 7.71
N LEU A 331 9.34 5.51 8.17
CA LEU A 331 9.42 5.91 9.58
C LEU A 331 8.03 6.09 10.19
N THR A 332 7.23 6.99 9.63
CA THR A 332 5.91 7.33 10.19
C THR A 332 4.97 6.12 10.17
N SER A 333 5.05 5.27 9.15
CA SER A 333 4.29 4.01 9.09
C SER A 333 4.54 3.10 10.29
N GLN A 334 5.79 2.95 10.73
CA GLN A 334 6.17 2.16 11.90
C GLN A 334 5.61 2.78 13.17
N ARG A 335 5.71 4.12 13.31
CA ARG A 335 5.16 4.82 14.46
C ARG A 335 3.63 4.73 14.54
N ILE A 336 2.93 4.75 13.41
CA ILE A 336 1.47 4.49 13.36
C ILE A 336 1.18 3.07 13.87
N VAL A 337 1.96 2.07 13.46
CA VAL A 337 1.82 0.69 13.96
C VAL A 337 2.01 0.63 15.47
N ASP A 338 3.07 1.24 15.99
CA ASP A 338 3.34 1.30 17.44
C ASP A 338 2.20 1.98 18.20
N VAL A 339 1.68 3.10 17.69
CA VAL A 339 0.55 3.82 18.30
C VAL A 339 -0.72 2.98 18.32
N ILE A 340 -1.03 2.27 17.22
CA ILE A 340 -2.21 1.39 17.15
C ILE A 340 -2.03 0.20 18.11
N LEU A 341 -0.92 -0.51 18.07
CA LEU A 341 -0.71 -1.69 18.92
C LEU A 341 -0.60 -1.29 20.41
N GLY A 342 0.01 -0.15 20.70
CA GLY A 342 0.07 0.46 22.03
C GLY A 342 -1.30 0.80 22.60
N ALA A 343 -2.19 1.40 21.80
CA ALA A 343 -3.57 1.69 22.20
C ALA A 343 -4.35 0.42 22.60
N PHE A 344 -4.12 -0.69 21.89
CA PHE A 344 -4.70 -1.99 22.19
C PHE A 344 -3.96 -2.76 23.28
N SER A 345 -2.80 -2.25 23.75
CA SER A 345 -1.89 -2.95 24.65
C SER A 345 -1.53 -4.36 24.13
N ALA A 346 -1.36 -4.49 22.82
CA ALA A 346 -1.17 -5.76 22.14
C ALA A 346 0.27 -6.28 22.23
N CYS A 347 1.25 -5.39 22.11
CA CYS A 347 2.67 -5.66 22.29
C CYS A 347 3.42 -4.38 22.69
N ALA A 348 4.69 -4.51 23.08
CA ALA A 348 5.58 -3.36 23.20
C ALA A 348 5.96 -2.82 21.81
N ALA A 349 6.42 -1.57 21.76
CA ALA A 349 6.97 -1.00 20.55
C ALA A 349 8.25 -1.75 20.14
N SER A 350 8.43 -1.93 18.83
CA SER A 350 9.62 -2.55 18.24
C SER A 350 10.70 -1.48 18.02
N GLN A 351 11.51 -1.58 16.96
CA GLN A 351 12.49 -0.54 16.63
C GLN A 351 11.82 0.81 16.32
N GLY A 352 10.56 0.80 15.88
CA GLY A 352 9.77 2.01 15.61
C GLY A 352 10.27 2.85 14.43
N CYS A 353 11.21 2.32 13.65
CA CYS A 353 11.76 2.92 12.44
C CYS A 353 12.31 1.83 11.50
N MET A 354 12.32 2.10 10.18
CA MET A 354 13.01 1.29 9.20
C MET A 354 14.36 1.93 8.84
N ASN A 355 15.45 1.17 8.98
CA ASN A 355 16.78 1.64 8.58
C ASN A 355 16.94 1.48 7.06
N ASN A 356 17.31 2.56 6.38
CA ASN A 356 17.54 2.55 4.93
C ASN A 356 19.03 2.82 4.64
N VAL A 357 19.63 2.00 3.78
CA VAL A 357 20.98 2.17 3.26
C VAL A 357 20.88 2.52 1.78
N THR A 358 21.35 3.72 1.43
CA THR A 358 21.32 4.23 0.06
C THR A 358 22.69 4.74 -0.33
N PHE A 359 23.16 4.39 -1.52
CA PHE A 359 24.38 4.96 -2.09
C PHE A 359 24.35 4.85 -3.61
N GLY A 360 25.23 5.58 -4.28
CA GLY A 360 25.29 5.60 -5.74
C GLY A 360 25.91 6.89 -6.26
N ASP A 361 25.78 7.08 -7.56
CA ASP A 361 26.23 8.26 -8.30
C ASP A 361 25.19 8.64 -9.37
N ASP A 362 25.58 9.35 -10.43
CA ASP A 362 24.66 9.74 -11.50
C ASP A 362 24.23 8.58 -12.41
N SER A 363 24.90 7.43 -12.31
CA SER A 363 24.74 6.27 -13.18
C SER A 363 24.22 5.01 -12.47
N VAL A 364 24.30 4.96 -11.14
CA VAL A 364 23.86 3.81 -10.33
C VAL A 364 23.15 4.32 -9.08
N GLY A 365 22.00 3.72 -8.75
CA GLY A 365 21.34 3.89 -7.46
C GLY A 365 21.16 2.56 -6.73
N TYR A 366 21.55 2.50 -5.46
CA TYR A 366 21.32 1.36 -4.57
C TYR A 366 20.41 1.78 -3.41
N TYR A 367 19.47 0.90 -3.07
CA TYR A 367 18.60 1.02 -1.91
C TYR A 367 18.47 -0.32 -1.21
N GLU A 368 18.55 -0.33 0.12
CA GLU A 368 18.33 -1.49 0.98
C GLU A 368 17.68 -1.11 2.30
N THR A 369 16.83 -1.98 2.82
CA THR A 369 16.32 -1.92 4.19
C THR A 369 17.09 -2.87 5.10
N VAL A 370 17.52 -2.41 6.26
CA VAL A 370 18.16 -3.23 7.29
C VAL A 370 17.16 -3.54 8.40
N ALA A 371 17.00 -4.82 8.72
CA ALA A 371 16.05 -5.28 9.72
C ALA A 371 16.37 -4.76 11.13
N GLY A 372 15.31 -4.48 11.88
CA GLY A 372 15.33 -4.09 13.28
C GLY A 372 15.11 -5.22 14.27
N GLY A 373 15.12 -4.89 15.56
CA GLY A 373 14.72 -5.79 16.65
C GLY A 373 13.21 -5.70 16.95
N SER A 374 12.59 -6.82 17.30
CA SER A 374 11.19 -6.90 17.77
C SER A 374 11.09 -6.77 19.29
N GLY A 375 10.08 -6.03 19.76
CA GLY A 375 9.75 -5.84 21.18
C GLY A 375 8.72 -6.84 21.72
#